data_AF-A0A9P5H8F7-F1
#
_entry.id   AF-A0A9P5H8F7-F1
#
_cell.length_a   1.000
_cell.length_b   1.000
_cell.length_c   1.000
_cell.angle_alpha   90.00
_cell.angle_beta   90.00
_cell.angle_gamma   90.00
#
_symmetry.space_group_name_H-M   'P 1'
#
loop_
_entity.id
_entity.type
_entity.pdbx_description
1 polymer ?
#
loop_
_entity_poly.entity_id
_entity_poly.type
_entity_poly.pdbx_seq_one_letter_code
_entity_poly.pdbx_strand_id
1 'polypeptide(L)'
;MSSNEKSGHPTTLRYDEKPVYTTSNGAPIGNPEGWQRTGPLGPLLLQDFHLIDALSHFDRERIPERVVHAKGAGAYGEFEVTHDISDLTSADMLNGVGKKTKAVVRFSTVGGEKGSADSARDPRGFAIKFYTQEGNWDWVYNNTPIFFLRDPTKFPLFIHTQKRNPQTNLKDATMFWDYLSTHQEAVHQVMHLFSDRGTPYSYRFMNGYSGHTHKWTKPDGSFVYTQVHLKTDQGNKTFTNAEAGKMASENPDFSTQDLFDAIQRGEFPSWTVYVQVLTPEQAEKFRWNIFDLTKVWPQKDVPLRPFGKLTLNQNVQNYFAEIEQVAFSPSHLVPGVEPTVDPVLQARLFSYPDTHRHRLGVNYQQIPVNAPIYAFNPFQRDGAMAIHGNYGANPSYPSTYRPNTYKPVSPANTQEHWAGSAVHALFQDVNDDDYVQAKGLWDVLGRTPGQQENFIGNVSGHLSGAQSDTRERTYGMFSRVDAGLGAAIKEQTEKLAK
;
A
#
# COMPACT_ATOMS: atom_id res chain seq x y z
N MET A 1 -20.16 -14.54 -7.63
CA MET A 1 -20.32 -14.66 -9.09
C MET A 1 -19.36 -13.68 -9.73
N SER A 2 -18.21 -14.19 -10.15
CA SER A 2 -17.20 -13.39 -10.86
C SER A 2 -17.74 -13.07 -12.26
N SER A 3 -17.33 -11.93 -12.80
CA SER A 3 -17.57 -11.47 -14.16
C SER A 3 -17.12 -12.46 -15.26
N ASN A 4 -16.49 -13.58 -14.91
CA ASN A 4 -15.99 -14.57 -15.86
C ASN A 4 -17.07 -15.44 -16.52
N GLU A 5 -18.27 -15.57 -15.95
CA GLU A 5 -19.31 -16.40 -16.60
C GLU A 5 -19.91 -15.76 -17.86
N LYS A 6 -19.71 -14.45 -18.07
CA LYS A 6 -20.29 -13.72 -19.22
C LYS A 6 -19.38 -13.61 -20.44
N SER A 7 -18.11 -14.03 -20.36
CA SER A 7 -17.14 -13.83 -21.46
C SER A 7 -17.16 -14.93 -22.52
N GLY A 8 -17.87 -16.05 -22.30
CA GLY A 8 -17.89 -17.20 -23.22
C GLY A 8 -16.55 -17.93 -23.35
N HIS A 9 -15.50 -17.47 -22.67
CA HIS A 9 -14.23 -18.16 -22.59
C HIS A 9 -14.30 -19.23 -21.50
N PRO A 10 -13.99 -20.50 -21.81
CA PRO A 10 -13.98 -21.55 -20.81
C PRO A 10 -12.93 -21.23 -19.74
N THR A 11 -13.27 -21.49 -18.47
CA THR A 11 -12.32 -21.36 -17.36
C THR A 11 -11.07 -22.21 -17.61
N THR A 12 -9.91 -21.70 -17.19
CA THR A 12 -8.63 -22.40 -17.26
C THR A 12 -8.31 -23.18 -15.99
N LEU A 13 -9.09 -23.03 -14.91
CA LEU A 13 -8.79 -23.68 -13.63
C LEU A 13 -8.99 -25.20 -13.68
N ARG A 14 -10.13 -25.67 -14.23
CA ARG A 14 -10.43 -27.07 -14.59
C ARG A 14 -9.91 -28.16 -13.62
N TYR A 15 -9.96 -27.91 -12.31
CA TYR A 15 -9.35 -28.79 -11.30
C TYR A 15 -9.97 -30.21 -11.24
N ASP A 16 -11.25 -30.33 -11.60
CA ASP A 16 -12.00 -31.59 -11.58
C ASP A 16 -12.10 -32.26 -12.97
N GLU A 17 -11.36 -31.76 -13.95
CA GLU A 17 -11.34 -32.26 -15.33
C GLU A 17 -9.97 -32.83 -15.71
N LYS A 18 -9.92 -33.59 -16.81
CA LYS A 18 -8.67 -33.99 -17.48
C LYS A 18 -8.57 -33.28 -18.83
N PRO A 19 -8.18 -31.98 -18.85
CA PRO A 19 -8.12 -31.23 -20.09
C PRO A 19 -7.03 -31.80 -21.02
N VAL A 20 -7.25 -31.66 -22.33
CA VAL A 20 -6.23 -31.97 -23.33
C VAL A 20 -5.14 -30.91 -23.27
N TYR A 21 -3.88 -31.32 -23.18
CA TYR A 21 -2.74 -30.41 -23.21
C TYR A 21 -2.53 -29.85 -24.62
N THR A 22 -2.35 -28.54 -24.73
CA THR A 22 -2.22 -27.82 -25.99
C THR A 22 -1.08 -26.81 -25.96
N THR A 23 -0.60 -26.42 -27.14
CA THR A 23 0.17 -25.18 -27.33
C THR A 23 -0.69 -23.94 -27.09
N SER A 24 -0.07 -22.76 -27.07
CA SER A 24 -0.75 -21.46 -26.85
C SER A 24 -1.84 -21.14 -27.88
N ASN A 25 -1.74 -21.69 -29.10
CA ASN A 25 -2.74 -21.56 -30.15
C ASN A 25 -3.82 -22.68 -30.14
N GLY A 26 -3.83 -23.54 -29.12
CA GLY A 26 -4.85 -24.57 -28.91
C GLY A 26 -4.64 -25.88 -29.68
N ALA A 27 -3.49 -26.09 -30.34
CA ALA A 27 -3.19 -27.35 -31.00
C ALA A 27 -2.76 -28.42 -29.98
N PRO A 28 -3.24 -29.68 -30.09
CA PRO A 28 -2.91 -30.74 -29.13
C PRO A 28 -1.45 -31.20 -29.25
N ILE A 29 -0.83 -31.52 -28.10
CA ILE A 29 0.53 -32.07 -28.01
C ILE A 29 0.53 -33.44 -27.34
N GLY A 30 1.11 -34.43 -28.02
CA GLY A 30 1.13 -35.82 -27.56
C GLY A 30 2.18 -36.12 -26.48
N ASN A 31 3.24 -35.32 -26.37
CA ASN A 31 4.26 -35.45 -25.34
C ASN A 31 4.74 -34.05 -24.89
N PRO A 32 4.41 -33.59 -23.67
CA PRO A 32 4.78 -32.26 -23.19
C PRO A 32 6.28 -32.07 -22.91
N GLU A 33 7.03 -33.17 -22.80
CA GLU A 33 8.47 -33.16 -22.54
C GLU A 33 9.31 -33.50 -23.79
N GLY A 34 8.64 -33.80 -24.91
CA GLY A 34 9.28 -34.18 -26.16
C GLY A 34 9.74 -32.97 -26.97
N TRP A 35 10.78 -33.18 -27.78
CA TRP A 35 11.25 -32.20 -28.76
C TRP A 35 11.71 -32.88 -30.06
N GLN A 36 11.62 -32.16 -31.17
CA GLN A 36 12.06 -32.64 -32.48
C GLN A 36 13.57 -32.51 -32.63
N ARG A 37 14.15 -33.55 -33.24
CA ARG A 37 15.56 -33.67 -33.53
C ARG A 37 15.81 -34.64 -34.66
N THR A 38 16.99 -34.58 -35.28
CA THR A 38 17.39 -35.52 -36.35
C THR A 38 17.79 -36.88 -35.76
N GLY A 39 16.86 -37.83 -35.72
CA GLY A 39 17.11 -39.17 -35.17
C GLY A 39 17.44 -39.17 -33.66
N PRO A 40 17.79 -40.33 -33.06
CA PRO A 40 17.93 -40.45 -31.61
C PRO A 40 19.12 -39.71 -30.99
N LEU A 41 20.03 -39.15 -31.80
CA LEU A 41 21.25 -38.48 -31.31
C LEU A 41 21.60 -37.17 -32.06
N GLY A 42 20.79 -36.73 -33.04
CA GLY A 42 21.06 -35.50 -33.79
C GLY A 42 20.58 -34.20 -33.12
N PRO A 43 20.82 -33.05 -33.77
CA PRO A 43 20.51 -31.72 -33.23
C PRO A 43 18.99 -31.43 -33.22
N LEU A 44 18.61 -30.40 -32.46
CA LEU A 44 17.26 -29.84 -32.43
C LEU A 44 16.87 -29.19 -33.77
N LEU A 45 15.57 -29.15 -34.06
CA LEU A 45 15.03 -28.51 -35.27
C LEU A 45 14.27 -27.22 -34.92
N LEU A 46 14.54 -26.14 -35.65
CA LEU A 46 13.85 -24.85 -35.47
C LEU A 46 12.34 -24.90 -35.79
N GLN A 47 11.89 -25.93 -36.52
CA GLN A 47 10.48 -26.12 -36.83
C GLN A 47 9.65 -26.65 -35.65
N ASP A 48 10.29 -26.98 -34.52
CA ASP A 48 9.59 -27.41 -33.32
C ASP A 48 8.88 -26.23 -32.65
N PHE A 49 7.65 -25.97 -33.08
CA PHE A 49 6.83 -24.89 -32.55
C PHE A 49 6.54 -25.05 -31.06
N HIS A 50 6.28 -26.27 -30.57
CA HIS A 50 5.93 -26.49 -29.15
C HIS A 50 7.10 -26.15 -28.22
N LEU A 51 8.31 -26.58 -28.58
CA LEU A 51 9.53 -26.22 -27.85
C LEU A 51 9.71 -24.69 -27.79
N ILE A 52 9.58 -24.01 -28.93
CA ILE A 52 9.77 -22.55 -29.02
C ILE A 52 8.66 -21.80 -28.26
N ASP A 53 7.41 -22.21 -28.40
CA ASP A 53 6.25 -21.62 -27.71
C ASP A 53 6.41 -21.70 -26.19
N ALA A 54 6.77 -22.88 -25.66
CA ALA A 54 6.98 -23.10 -24.23
C ALA A 54 8.15 -22.26 -23.68
N LEU A 55 9.32 -22.30 -24.32
CA LEU A 55 10.50 -21.56 -23.86
C LEU A 55 10.31 -20.06 -23.96
N SER A 56 9.73 -19.57 -25.06
CA SER A 56 9.55 -18.13 -25.27
C SER A 56 8.53 -17.51 -24.31
N HIS A 57 7.52 -18.27 -23.87
CA HIS A 57 6.62 -17.83 -22.81
C HIS A 57 7.32 -17.85 -21.44
N PHE A 58 8.07 -18.90 -21.12
CA PHE A 58 8.87 -18.99 -19.89
C PHE A 58 9.80 -17.78 -19.72
N ASP A 59 10.51 -17.40 -20.79
CA ASP A 59 11.41 -16.24 -20.82
C ASP A 59 10.70 -14.89 -20.52
N ARG A 60 9.36 -14.86 -20.58
CA ARG A 60 8.52 -13.66 -20.42
C ARG A 60 7.60 -13.72 -19.20
N GLU A 61 7.79 -14.68 -18.30
CA GLU A 61 6.96 -14.78 -17.09
C GLU A 61 7.12 -13.60 -16.12
N ARG A 62 8.25 -12.89 -16.16
CA ARG A 62 8.54 -11.81 -15.21
C ARG A 62 8.08 -10.46 -15.76
N ILE A 63 7.35 -9.73 -14.92
CA ILE A 63 7.10 -8.29 -15.08
C ILE A 63 7.95 -7.52 -14.06
N PRO A 64 8.17 -6.21 -14.24
CA PRO A 64 8.80 -5.39 -13.21
C PRO A 64 8.10 -5.55 -11.86
N GLU A 65 8.85 -5.71 -10.79
CA GLU A 65 8.28 -5.62 -9.44
C GLU A 65 7.79 -4.19 -9.16
N ARG A 66 6.99 -4.01 -8.10
CA ARG A 66 6.67 -2.65 -7.65
C ARG A 66 7.95 -1.98 -7.15
N VAL A 67 8.20 -0.74 -7.59
CA VAL A 67 9.40 0.03 -7.20
C VAL A 67 9.58 0.14 -5.67
N VAL A 68 8.46 0.16 -4.95
CA VAL A 68 8.35 0.03 -3.49
C VAL A 68 7.27 -0.99 -3.18
N HIS A 69 7.32 -1.60 -2.01
CA HIS A 69 6.35 -2.61 -1.59
C HIS A 69 6.29 -3.85 -2.50
N ALA A 70 7.44 -4.30 -3.00
CA ALA A 70 7.55 -5.43 -3.92
C ALA A 70 7.12 -6.76 -3.27
N LYS A 71 7.65 -7.08 -2.08
CA LYS A 71 7.25 -8.25 -1.29
C LYS A 71 5.89 -8.03 -0.63
N GLY A 72 4.98 -8.99 -0.75
CA GLY A 72 3.67 -8.88 -0.12
C GLY A 72 2.80 -10.13 -0.28
N ALA A 73 1.64 -10.09 0.38
CA ALA A 73 0.61 -11.12 0.34
C ALA A 73 -0.76 -10.47 0.21
N GLY A 74 -1.78 -11.22 -0.18
CA GLY A 74 -3.12 -10.67 -0.25
C GLY A 74 -4.21 -11.71 -0.22
N ALA A 75 -5.41 -11.23 0.04
CA ALA A 75 -6.62 -12.02 0.17
C ALA A 75 -7.84 -11.18 -0.21
N TYR A 76 -8.94 -11.86 -0.53
CA TYR A 76 -10.25 -11.24 -0.69
C TYR A 76 -11.02 -11.24 0.62
N GLY A 77 -11.99 -10.33 0.67
CA GLY A 77 -12.86 -10.17 1.82
C GLY A 77 -14.03 -9.26 1.52
N GLU A 78 -14.66 -8.80 2.59
CA GLU A 78 -15.80 -7.88 2.55
C GLU A 78 -15.65 -6.80 3.62
N PHE A 79 -16.03 -5.58 3.26
CA PHE A 79 -16.27 -4.49 4.18
C PHE A 79 -17.77 -4.38 4.45
N GLU A 80 -18.15 -4.33 5.71
CA GLU A 80 -19.52 -4.17 6.18
C GLU A 80 -19.68 -2.85 6.94
N VAL A 81 -20.68 -2.05 6.57
CA VAL A 81 -21.07 -0.85 7.33
C VAL A 81 -21.73 -1.28 8.63
N THR A 82 -21.18 -0.86 9.78
CA THR A 82 -21.70 -1.26 11.11
C THR A 82 -22.36 -0.13 11.86
N HIS A 83 -22.05 1.12 11.52
CA HIS A 83 -22.67 2.31 12.11
C HIS A 83 -23.01 3.30 11.01
N ASP A 84 -24.11 4.03 11.20
CA ASP A 84 -24.50 5.09 10.28
C ASP A 84 -23.50 6.26 10.38
N ILE A 85 -22.99 6.69 9.24
CA ILE A 85 -22.12 7.85 9.05
C ILE A 85 -22.58 8.72 7.87
N SER A 86 -23.86 8.64 7.51
CA SER A 86 -24.47 9.45 6.44
C SER A 86 -24.43 10.95 6.70
N ASP A 87 -24.22 11.35 7.96
CA ASP A 87 -23.94 12.73 8.36
C ASP A 87 -22.55 13.24 7.92
N LEU A 88 -21.64 12.35 7.50
CA LEU A 88 -20.27 12.67 7.13
C LEU A 88 -20.03 12.61 5.61
N THR A 89 -20.75 11.75 4.88
CA THR A 89 -20.47 11.49 3.46
C THR A 89 -21.70 11.02 2.68
N SER A 90 -21.75 11.38 1.40
CA SER A 90 -22.70 10.83 0.43
C SER A 90 -22.23 9.53 -0.23
N ALA A 91 -21.06 9.00 0.11
CA ALA A 91 -20.49 7.83 -0.55
C ALA A 91 -21.38 6.59 -0.41
N ASP A 92 -21.81 6.01 -1.53
CA ASP A 92 -22.75 4.88 -1.55
C ASP A 92 -22.23 3.68 -0.75
N MET A 93 -20.94 3.38 -0.83
CA MET A 93 -20.31 2.26 -0.13
C MET A 93 -20.43 2.34 1.40
N LEU A 94 -20.47 3.57 1.95
CA LEU A 94 -20.43 3.82 3.39
C LEU A 94 -21.81 4.03 4.01
N ASN A 95 -22.86 4.09 3.19
CA ASN A 95 -24.22 4.37 3.62
C ASN A 95 -25.11 3.13 3.56
N GLY A 96 -25.86 2.91 4.65
CA GLY A 96 -26.72 1.74 4.85
C GLY A 96 -26.06 0.70 5.75
N VAL A 97 -26.41 0.70 7.04
CA VAL A 97 -25.91 -0.30 8.01
C VAL A 97 -26.24 -1.72 7.55
N GLY A 98 -25.26 -2.62 7.63
CA GLY A 98 -25.31 -4.00 7.12
C GLY A 98 -24.95 -4.13 5.63
N LYS A 99 -24.74 -3.02 4.91
CA LYS A 99 -24.31 -3.07 3.51
C LYS A 99 -22.89 -3.64 3.41
N LYS A 100 -22.73 -4.63 2.52
CA LYS A 100 -21.45 -5.30 2.27
C LYS A 100 -20.87 -4.92 0.92
N THR A 101 -19.58 -4.65 0.90
CA THR A 101 -18.80 -4.34 -0.29
C THR A 101 -17.62 -5.27 -0.40
N LYS A 102 -17.49 -5.96 -1.54
CA LYS A 102 -16.36 -6.86 -1.79
C LYS A 102 -15.06 -6.09 -1.85
N ALA A 103 -14.00 -6.70 -1.35
CA ALA A 103 -12.68 -6.11 -1.33
C ALA A 103 -11.58 -7.12 -1.71
N VAL A 104 -10.50 -6.60 -2.29
CA VAL A 104 -9.20 -7.28 -2.33
C VAL A 104 -8.20 -6.47 -1.52
N VAL A 105 -7.41 -7.15 -0.71
CA VAL A 105 -6.39 -6.55 0.15
C VAL A 105 -5.02 -7.07 -0.24
N ARG A 106 -4.05 -6.16 -0.26
CA ARG A 106 -2.63 -6.50 -0.36
C ARG A 106 -1.85 -5.87 0.78
N PHE A 107 -1.17 -6.71 1.53
CA PHE A 107 -0.16 -6.33 2.51
C PHE A 107 1.24 -6.42 1.90
N SER A 108 2.18 -5.66 2.44
CA SER A 108 3.56 -5.67 1.94
C SER A 108 4.55 -5.06 2.92
N THR A 109 5.83 -5.39 2.79
CA THR A 109 6.94 -4.54 3.30
C THR A 109 7.11 -3.33 2.37
N VAL A 110 8.16 -2.51 2.48
CA VAL A 110 8.40 -1.31 1.63
C VAL A 110 9.69 -1.44 0.83
N GLY A 111 10.84 -1.57 1.52
CA GLY A 111 12.16 -1.38 0.93
C GLY A 111 12.71 -2.61 0.23
N GLY A 112 12.38 -3.80 0.73
CA GLY A 112 12.86 -5.08 0.22
C GLY A 112 12.27 -5.44 -1.16
N GLU A 113 13.08 -6.11 -1.98
CA GLU A 113 12.67 -6.64 -3.29
C GLU A 113 11.79 -7.90 -3.14
N LYS A 114 11.28 -8.44 -4.25
CA LYS A 114 10.32 -9.56 -4.25
C LYS A 114 10.75 -10.79 -3.43
N GLY A 115 12.05 -11.08 -3.36
CA GLY A 115 12.61 -12.21 -2.60
C GLY A 115 13.02 -11.91 -1.16
N SER A 116 12.74 -10.71 -0.65
CA SER A 116 13.08 -10.32 0.72
C SER A 116 12.18 -10.99 1.78
N ALA A 117 12.60 -10.93 3.05
CA ALA A 117 11.89 -11.55 4.16
C ALA A 117 10.70 -10.70 4.65
N ASP A 118 9.56 -11.35 4.90
CA ASP A 118 8.34 -10.74 5.44
C ASP A 118 8.53 -10.10 6.83
N SER A 119 9.46 -10.62 7.64
CA SER A 119 9.73 -10.17 9.01
C SER A 119 10.71 -8.99 9.10
N ALA A 120 11.21 -8.45 7.98
CA ALA A 120 12.13 -7.32 7.98
C ALA A 120 11.56 -6.08 8.71
N ARG A 121 12.41 -5.31 9.40
CA ARG A 121 11.99 -4.04 10.01
C ARG A 121 11.64 -3.04 8.91
N ASP A 122 10.37 -2.65 8.83
CA ASP A 122 9.86 -1.80 7.76
C ASP A 122 8.44 -1.31 8.13
N PRO A 123 7.91 -0.19 7.62
CA PRO A 123 6.46 -0.02 7.57
C PRO A 123 5.83 -1.19 6.81
N ARG A 124 4.54 -1.43 7.03
CA ARG A 124 3.76 -2.36 6.22
C ARG A 124 2.72 -1.62 5.41
N GLY A 125 2.67 -1.91 4.12
CA GLY A 125 1.55 -1.54 3.26
C GLY A 125 0.32 -2.32 3.66
N PHE A 126 -0.84 -1.66 3.63
CA PHE A 126 -2.16 -2.24 3.86
C PHE A 126 -3.11 -1.62 2.84
N ALA A 127 -3.00 -2.04 1.58
CA ALA A 127 -3.81 -1.52 0.49
C ALA A 127 -5.10 -2.32 0.33
N ILE A 128 -6.24 -1.64 0.20
CA ILE A 128 -7.57 -2.25 0.06
C ILE A 128 -8.23 -1.63 -1.17
N LYS A 129 -8.80 -2.46 -2.04
CA LYS A 129 -9.62 -2.05 -3.17
C LYS A 129 -11.04 -2.52 -2.92
N PHE A 130 -11.99 -1.60 -2.93
CA PHE A 130 -13.40 -1.89 -2.80
C PHE A 130 -14.07 -1.85 -4.16
N TYR A 131 -14.80 -2.92 -4.49
CA TYR A 131 -15.59 -2.99 -5.72
C TYR A 131 -16.99 -2.43 -5.44
N THR A 132 -17.15 -1.12 -5.61
CA THR A 132 -18.41 -0.41 -5.33
C THR A 132 -19.29 -0.34 -6.58
N GLN A 133 -20.56 0.06 -6.41
CA GLN A 133 -21.46 0.33 -7.53
C GLN A 133 -21.09 1.61 -8.31
N GLU A 134 -20.27 2.48 -7.71
CA GLU A 134 -19.87 3.78 -8.27
C GLU A 134 -18.42 3.79 -8.76
N GLY A 135 -17.83 2.60 -8.93
CA GLY A 135 -16.44 2.41 -9.34
C GLY A 135 -15.59 1.79 -8.24
N ASN A 136 -14.31 1.56 -8.54
CA ASN A 136 -13.38 1.06 -7.53
C ASN A 136 -12.90 2.21 -6.64
N TRP A 137 -12.93 2.01 -5.33
CA TRP A 137 -12.32 2.92 -4.35
C TRP A 137 -11.11 2.24 -3.70
N ASP A 138 -9.94 2.87 -3.75
CA ASP A 138 -8.72 2.29 -3.19
C ASP A 138 -8.26 3.03 -1.94
N TRP A 139 -8.21 2.33 -0.81
CA TRP A 139 -7.52 2.77 0.39
C TRP A 139 -6.08 2.27 0.35
N VAL A 140 -5.15 3.14 -0.05
CA VAL A 140 -3.73 2.78 -0.16
C VAL A 140 -2.99 3.20 1.09
N TYR A 141 -3.20 2.42 2.15
CA TYR A 141 -2.85 2.74 3.53
C TYR A 141 -1.56 2.04 3.98
N ASN A 142 -1.05 2.44 5.15
CA ASN A 142 0.06 1.79 5.84
C ASN A 142 -0.35 1.34 7.25
N ASN A 143 0.50 0.56 7.91
CA ASN A 143 0.33 0.16 9.31
C ASN A 143 0.76 1.22 10.34
N THR A 144 1.04 2.44 9.88
CA THR A 144 1.42 3.61 10.68
C THR A 144 0.53 4.80 10.27
N PRO A 145 0.11 5.66 11.23
CA PRO A 145 -0.71 6.83 10.94
C PRO A 145 0.08 8.02 10.37
N ILE A 146 1.41 7.91 10.24
CA ILE A 146 2.30 9.00 9.80
C ILE A 146 3.38 8.45 8.86
N PHE A 147 4.14 9.34 8.22
CA PHE A 147 5.20 8.96 7.31
C PHE A 147 6.50 9.73 7.54
N PHE A 148 7.56 9.37 6.82
CA PHE A 148 8.91 9.93 6.99
C PHE A 148 9.05 11.35 6.43
N LEU A 149 8.13 11.80 5.58
CA LEU A 149 8.24 13.07 4.87
C LEU A 149 6.87 13.70 4.71
N ARG A 150 6.90 15.03 4.57
CA ARG A 150 5.75 15.88 4.23
C ARG A 150 5.91 16.64 2.91
N ASP A 151 7.03 16.42 2.21
CA ASP A 151 7.31 17.02 0.91
C ASP A 151 7.47 15.91 -0.15
N PRO A 152 6.63 15.86 -1.20
CA PRO A 152 6.58 14.72 -2.12
C PRO A 152 7.86 14.53 -2.95
N THR A 153 8.57 15.61 -3.28
CA THR A 153 9.81 15.55 -4.07
C THR A 153 10.94 14.83 -3.34
N LYS A 154 10.86 14.72 -2.01
CA LYS A 154 11.79 13.95 -1.19
C LYS A 154 11.57 12.43 -1.31
N PHE A 155 10.44 11.96 -1.83
CA PHE A 155 10.11 10.53 -1.83
C PHE A 155 11.11 9.65 -2.59
N PRO A 156 11.54 9.97 -3.83
CA PRO A 156 12.58 9.19 -4.49
C PRO A 156 13.92 9.22 -3.74
N LEU A 157 14.29 10.38 -3.19
CA LEU A 157 15.54 10.55 -2.41
C LEU A 157 15.52 9.65 -1.17
N PHE A 158 14.43 9.69 -0.41
CA PHE A 158 14.19 8.81 0.73
C PHE A 158 14.27 7.34 0.30
N ILE A 159 13.48 6.90 -0.68
CA ILE A 159 13.41 5.50 -1.09
C ILE A 159 14.77 4.96 -1.55
N HIS A 160 15.60 5.76 -2.23
CA HIS A 160 16.95 5.34 -2.61
C HIS A 160 17.80 5.00 -1.38
N THR A 161 17.73 5.80 -0.31
CA THR A 161 18.52 5.61 0.92
C THR A 161 18.09 4.36 1.71
N GLN A 162 16.83 3.94 1.56
CA GLN A 162 16.29 2.73 2.18
C GLN A 162 16.63 1.45 1.38
N LYS A 163 17.11 1.63 0.15
CA LYS A 163 17.39 0.54 -0.80
C LYS A 163 18.89 0.22 -0.81
N ARG A 164 19.44 0.01 -2.00
CA ARG A 164 20.79 -0.52 -2.18
C ARG A 164 21.70 0.61 -2.62
N ASN A 165 22.92 0.62 -2.09
CA ASN A 165 23.96 1.52 -2.54
C ASN A 165 24.22 1.28 -4.03
N PRO A 166 24.32 2.36 -4.85
CA PRO A 166 24.39 2.24 -6.30
C PRO A 166 25.67 1.56 -6.82
N GLN A 167 26.76 1.57 -6.04
CA GLN A 167 28.02 0.92 -6.43
C GLN A 167 28.08 -0.53 -5.96
N THR A 168 27.71 -0.79 -4.70
CA THR A 168 27.93 -2.10 -4.06
C THR A 168 26.72 -3.03 -4.14
N ASN A 169 25.54 -2.47 -4.44
CA ASN A 169 24.25 -3.18 -4.39
C ASN A 169 23.90 -3.76 -3.00
N LEU A 170 24.58 -3.31 -1.94
CA LEU A 170 24.32 -3.68 -0.55
C LEU A 170 23.45 -2.64 0.15
N LYS A 171 22.83 -3.01 1.29
CA LYS A 171 22.25 -2.03 2.21
C LYS A 171 23.37 -1.20 2.84
N ASP A 172 23.11 0.08 3.08
CA ASP A 172 24.09 1.03 3.57
C ASP A 172 23.51 1.86 4.73
N ALA A 173 23.96 1.55 5.94
CA ALA A 173 23.51 2.24 7.15
C ALA A 173 23.90 3.73 7.15
N THR A 174 24.99 4.10 6.48
CA THR A 174 25.39 5.51 6.37
C THR A 174 24.41 6.26 5.49
N MET A 175 24.07 5.76 4.29
CA MET A 175 23.06 6.40 3.44
C MET A 175 21.70 6.54 4.14
N PHE A 176 21.28 5.49 4.84
CA PHE A 176 20.02 5.46 5.59
C PHE A 176 19.97 6.56 6.65
N TRP A 177 20.98 6.64 7.51
CA TRP A 177 20.98 7.57 8.64
C TRP A 177 21.43 8.98 8.24
N ASP A 178 22.23 9.15 7.19
CA ASP A 178 22.60 10.47 6.69
C ASP A 178 21.36 11.23 6.21
N TYR A 179 20.50 10.57 5.43
CA TYR A 179 19.23 11.14 5.01
C TYR A 179 18.34 11.48 6.21
N LEU A 180 18.09 10.53 7.12
CA LEU A 180 17.17 10.75 8.23
C LEU A 180 17.68 11.78 9.24
N SER A 181 18.99 11.86 9.46
CA SER A 181 19.60 12.86 10.34
C SER A 181 19.64 14.27 9.74
N THR A 182 19.46 14.41 8.42
CA THR A 182 19.37 15.71 7.73
C THR A 182 17.93 16.11 7.38
N HIS A 183 16.99 15.16 7.40
CA HIS A 183 15.56 15.35 7.12
C HIS A 183 14.73 14.97 8.34
N GLN A 184 14.88 15.76 9.40
CA GLN A 184 14.42 15.37 10.73
C GLN A 184 12.90 15.50 10.95
N GLU A 185 12.12 15.96 9.96
CA GLU A 185 10.66 15.78 9.97
C GLU A 185 10.27 14.29 10.06
N ALA A 186 11.18 13.40 9.66
CA ALA A 186 11.01 11.95 9.73
C ALA A 186 11.00 11.39 11.15
N VAL A 187 11.44 12.15 12.16
CA VAL A 187 11.74 11.64 13.51
C VAL A 187 10.57 10.87 14.12
N HIS A 188 9.33 11.34 13.93
CA HIS A 188 8.15 10.66 14.46
C HIS A 188 7.95 9.26 13.84
N GLN A 189 8.16 9.13 12.53
CA GLN A 189 8.06 7.84 11.85
C GLN A 189 9.27 6.95 12.15
N VAL A 190 10.46 7.51 12.37
CA VAL A 190 11.64 6.77 12.84
C VAL A 190 11.38 6.18 14.23
N MET A 191 10.77 6.94 15.14
CA MET A 191 10.35 6.45 16.46
C MET A 191 9.37 5.28 16.33
N HIS A 192 8.43 5.34 15.38
CA HIS A 192 7.51 4.23 15.12
C HIS A 192 8.24 3.01 14.52
N LEU A 193 9.08 3.22 13.51
CA LEU A 193 9.80 2.16 12.78
C LEU A 193 10.75 1.37 13.68
N PHE A 194 11.47 2.04 14.58
CA PHE A 194 12.45 1.39 15.45
C PHE A 194 11.85 0.88 16.77
N SER A 195 10.57 1.18 17.04
CA SER A 195 9.81 0.43 18.06
C SER A 195 9.53 -1.00 17.59
N ASP A 196 9.03 -1.87 18.46
CA ASP A 196 8.69 -3.25 18.05
C ASP A 196 7.57 -3.28 16.99
N ARG A 197 6.79 -2.20 16.82
CA ARG A 197 5.79 -2.07 15.76
C ARG A 197 6.37 -2.04 14.34
N GLY A 198 7.68 -1.82 14.20
CA GLY A 198 8.38 -1.98 12.91
C GLY A 198 8.56 -3.43 12.46
N THR A 199 8.31 -4.39 13.35
CA THR A 199 8.41 -5.83 13.11
C THR A 199 7.12 -6.52 13.59
N PRO A 200 5.95 -6.25 12.96
CA PRO A 200 4.70 -6.92 13.33
C PRO A 200 4.84 -8.43 13.20
N TYR A 201 4.16 -9.18 14.06
CA TYR A 201 4.22 -10.64 14.08
C TYR A 201 3.78 -11.22 12.72
N SER A 202 2.60 -10.81 12.25
CA SER A 202 2.15 -11.06 10.87
C SER A 202 1.19 -9.95 10.44
N TYR A 203 0.75 -9.99 9.18
CA TYR A 203 -0.21 -9.02 8.64
C TYR A 203 -1.53 -8.94 9.42
N ARG A 204 -1.94 -10.02 10.12
CA ARG A 204 -3.20 -10.06 10.89
C ARG A 204 -3.13 -9.32 12.22
N PHE A 205 -1.92 -9.06 12.73
CA PHE A 205 -1.69 -8.48 14.06
C PHE A 205 -1.20 -7.02 14.02
N MET A 206 -1.58 -6.29 12.97
CA MET A 206 -1.26 -4.88 12.82
C MET A 206 -2.50 -4.07 12.44
N ASN A 207 -2.49 -2.79 12.78
CA ASN A 207 -3.50 -1.83 12.35
C ASN A 207 -3.24 -1.35 10.91
N GLY A 208 -4.22 -0.65 10.33
CA GLY A 208 -4.09 0.12 9.08
C GLY A 208 -4.56 1.56 9.28
N TYR A 209 -4.00 2.50 8.53
CA TYR A 209 -4.28 3.92 8.69
C TYR A 209 -4.22 4.67 7.36
N SER A 210 -5.11 5.65 7.19
CA SER A 210 -5.07 6.52 6.01
C SER A 210 -3.75 7.26 5.86
N GLY A 211 -3.12 7.59 6.99
CA GLY A 211 -1.97 8.48 7.08
C GLY A 211 -2.40 9.91 6.77
N HIS A 212 -2.75 10.12 5.51
CA HIS A 212 -3.29 11.37 5.02
C HIS A 212 -4.68 11.66 5.58
N THR A 213 -4.96 12.95 5.70
CA THR A 213 -6.31 13.48 5.83
C THR A 213 -7.02 13.43 4.47
N HIS A 214 -8.29 13.06 4.46
CA HIS A 214 -9.17 13.07 3.29
C HIS A 214 -10.35 14.02 3.53
N LYS A 215 -11.05 14.42 2.47
CA LYS A 215 -12.31 15.16 2.55
C LYS A 215 -13.47 14.22 2.28
N TRP A 216 -14.45 14.22 3.15
CA TRP A 216 -15.73 13.54 2.91
C TRP A 216 -16.82 14.59 2.70
N THR A 217 -17.53 14.48 1.59
CA THR A 217 -18.54 15.44 1.14
C THR A 217 -19.92 14.88 1.45
N LYS A 218 -20.75 15.70 2.10
CA LYS A 218 -22.12 15.38 2.51
C LYS A 218 -23.11 15.57 1.36
N PRO A 219 -24.34 15.05 1.48
CA PRO A 219 -25.38 15.22 0.45
C PRO A 219 -25.72 16.68 0.11
N ASP A 220 -25.56 17.61 1.05
CA ASP A 220 -25.81 19.05 0.86
C ASP A 220 -24.64 19.80 0.21
N GLY A 221 -23.53 19.09 -0.09
CA GLY A 221 -22.31 19.66 -0.64
C GLY A 221 -21.33 20.21 0.40
N SER A 222 -21.69 20.33 1.68
CA SER A 222 -20.71 20.64 2.73
C SER A 222 -19.74 19.47 2.94
N PHE A 223 -18.61 19.69 3.63
CA PHE A 223 -17.60 18.66 3.80
C PHE A 223 -16.98 18.65 5.21
N VAL A 224 -16.31 17.55 5.53
CA VAL A 224 -15.49 17.39 6.73
C VAL A 224 -14.14 16.77 6.38
N TYR A 225 -13.14 17.02 7.20
CA TYR A 225 -11.84 16.36 7.11
C TYR A 225 -11.85 15.07 7.93
N THR A 226 -11.25 14.02 7.38
CA THR A 226 -11.27 12.69 7.98
C THR A 226 -9.92 12.00 7.99
N GLN A 227 -9.63 11.24 9.04
CA GLN A 227 -8.59 10.21 9.06
C GLN A 227 -9.20 8.85 9.39
N VAL A 228 -8.87 7.82 8.60
CA VAL A 228 -9.43 6.47 8.74
C VAL A 228 -8.45 5.57 9.48
N HIS A 229 -8.97 4.77 10.40
CA HIS A 229 -8.21 3.84 11.24
C HIS A 229 -8.85 2.45 11.20
N LEU A 230 -8.06 1.45 10.81
CA LEU A 230 -8.43 0.03 10.89
C LEU A 230 -7.69 -0.58 12.09
N LYS A 231 -8.42 -1.00 13.12
CA LYS A 231 -7.84 -1.62 14.31
C LYS A 231 -8.00 -3.14 14.21
N THR A 232 -6.91 -3.88 14.36
CA THR A 232 -6.95 -5.35 14.28
C THR A 232 -7.80 -5.92 15.42
N ASP A 233 -8.74 -6.80 15.07
CA ASP A 233 -9.58 -7.50 16.05
C ASP A 233 -8.83 -8.70 16.69
N GLN A 234 -7.66 -9.06 16.15
CA GLN A 234 -6.79 -10.14 16.66
C GLN A 234 -5.88 -9.66 17.82
N GLY A 235 -5.85 -8.36 18.08
CA GLY A 235 -4.88 -7.71 18.96
C GLY A 235 -3.56 -7.39 18.24
N ASN A 236 -2.89 -6.31 18.64
CA ASN A 236 -1.57 -5.99 18.09
C ASN A 236 -0.51 -6.91 18.68
N LYS A 237 0.35 -7.47 17.83
CA LYS A 237 1.45 -8.36 18.23
C LYS A 237 2.68 -8.12 17.35
N THR A 238 3.85 -8.11 17.97
CA THR A 238 5.12 -7.77 17.33
C THR A 238 6.18 -8.81 17.68
N PHE A 239 7.17 -8.94 16.81
CA PHE A 239 8.45 -9.55 17.14
C PHE A 239 9.37 -8.50 17.79
N THR A 240 10.25 -8.95 18.68
CA THR A 240 11.51 -8.27 18.96
C THR A 240 12.44 -8.35 17.75
N ASN A 241 13.50 -7.54 17.72
CA ASN A 241 14.43 -7.53 16.58
C ASN A 241 15.17 -8.88 16.40
N ALA A 242 15.49 -9.58 17.50
CA ALA A 242 16.12 -10.89 17.46
C ALA A 242 15.18 -11.96 16.88
N GLU A 243 13.91 -11.96 17.30
CA GLU A 243 12.90 -12.87 16.76
C GLU A 243 12.61 -12.61 15.28
N ALA A 244 12.52 -11.33 14.89
CA ALA A 244 12.32 -10.93 13.50
C ALA A 244 13.49 -11.38 12.60
N GLY A 245 14.73 -11.23 13.09
CA GLY A 245 15.93 -11.69 12.40
C GLY A 245 16.01 -13.21 12.27
N LYS A 246 15.64 -13.94 13.34
CA LYS A 246 15.53 -15.40 13.31
C LYS A 246 14.48 -15.85 12.29
N MET A 247 13.29 -15.26 12.33
CA MET A 247 12.21 -15.58 11.39
C MET A 247 12.60 -15.31 9.94
N ALA A 248 13.37 -14.25 9.68
CA ALA A 248 13.85 -13.94 8.33
C ALA A 248 14.72 -15.05 7.74
N SER A 249 15.45 -15.79 8.58
CA SER A 249 16.26 -16.94 8.16
C SER A 249 15.48 -18.26 8.13
N GLU A 250 14.52 -18.45 9.04
CA GLU A 250 13.75 -19.70 9.14
C GLU A 250 12.62 -19.78 8.11
N ASN A 251 11.91 -18.67 7.89
CA ASN A 251 10.81 -18.57 6.94
C ASN A 251 10.67 -17.13 6.41
N PRO A 252 11.31 -16.79 5.27
CA PRO A 252 11.20 -15.46 4.67
C PRO A 252 9.79 -15.14 4.14
N ASP A 253 8.88 -16.11 4.11
CA ASP A 253 7.49 -16.00 3.67
C ASP A 253 6.49 -16.12 4.83
N PHE A 254 6.95 -15.95 6.08
CA PHE A 254 6.15 -16.20 7.29
C PHE A 254 4.79 -15.50 7.30
N SER A 255 4.75 -14.21 6.98
CA SER A 255 3.48 -13.45 7.05
C SER A 255 2.53 -13.82 5.92
N THR A 256 3.07 -14.20 4.77
CA THR A 256 2.33 -14.74 3.63
C THR A 256 1.68 -16.08 4.00
N GLN A 257 2.48 -17.00 4.56
CA GLN A 257 2.00 -18.30 5.02
C GLN A 257 0.96 -18.18 6.14
N ASP A 258 1.23 -17.36 7.17
CA ASP A 258 0.29 -17.14 8.28
C ASP A 258 -1.07 -16.64 7.81
N LEU A 259 -1.11 -15.68 6.87
CA LEU A 259 -2.36 -15.16 6.31
C LEU A 259 -3.12 -16.26 5.54
N PHE A 260 -2.42 -16.96 4.64
CA PHE A 260 -3.02 -18.00 3.81
C PHE A 260 -3.59 -19.14 4.66
N ASP A 261 -2.80 -19.65 5.60
CA ASP A 261 -3.17 -20.80 6.43
C ASP A 261 -4.31 -20.43 7.40
N ALA A 262 -4.32 -19.21 7.95
CA ALA A 262 -5.41 -18.74 8.81
C ALA A 262 -6.75 -18.71 8.06
N ILE A 263 -6.77 -18.17 6.84
CA ILE A 263 -7.98 -18.14 6.01
C ILE A 263 -8.40 -19.56 5.63
N GLN A 264 -7.45 -20.43 5.29
CA GLN A 264 -7.73 -21.84 4.95
C GLN A 264 -8.36 -22.61 6.12
N ARG A 265 -7.99 -22.28 7.36
CA ARG A 265 -8.57 -22.85 8.59
C ARG A 265 -9.88 -22.19 9.04
N GLY A 266 -10.36 -21.17 8.33
CA GLY A 266 -11.56 -20.41 8.74
C GLY A 266 -11.31 -19.38 9.87
N GLU A 267 -10.05 -19.13 10.23
CA GLU A 267 -9.63 -18.11 11.20
C GLU A 267 -9.55 -16.73 10.53
N PHE A 268 -10.67 -16.28 9.96
CA PHE A 268 -10.74 -15.07 9.14
C PHE A 268 -10.31 -13.82 9.93
N PRO A 269 -9.19 -13.17 9.55
CA PRO A 269 -8.79 -11.95 10.22
C PRO A 269 -9.75 -10.82 9.89
N SER A 270 -10.00 -9.97 10.89
CA SER A 270 -10.84 -8.80 10.73
C SER A 270 -10.28 -7.56 11.42
N TRP A 271 -10.78 -6.40 10.98
CA TRP A 271 -10.45 -5.10 11.52
C TRP A 271 -11.71 -4.27 11.70
N THR A 272 -11.89 -3.72 12.89
CA THR A 272 -12.89 -2.68 13.13
C THR A 272 -12.40 -1.35 12.58
N VAL A 273 -13.24 -0.68 11.79
CA VAL A 273 -12.90 0.55 11.07
C VAL A 273 -13.53 1.76 11.75
N TYR A 274 -12.71 2.78 11.97
CA TYR A 274 -13.03 4.02 12.65
C TYR A 274 -12.63 5.23 11.83
N VAL A 275 -13.27 6.36 12.10
CA VAL A 275 -12.95 7.66 11.52
C VAL A 275 -12.74 8.70 12.63
N GLN A 276 -11.74 9.55 12.47
CA GLN A 276 -11.64 10.83 13.17
C GLN A 276 -12.16 11.94 12.26
N VAL A 277 -12.85 12.93 12.81
CA VAL A 277 -13.54 13.97 12.02
C VAL A 277 -13.20 15.35 12.55
N LEU A 278 -12.84 16.27 11.66
CA LEU A 278 -12.72 17.69 11.93
C LEU A 278 -13.59 18.47 10.94
N THR A 279 -14.36 19.46 11.42
CA THR A 279 -14.99 20.44 10.53
C THR A 279 -13.95 21.42 9.97
N PRO A 280 -14.25 22.15 8.88
CA PRO A 280 -13.36 23.20 8.38
C PRO A 280 -12.94 24.20 9.46
N GLU A 281 -13.87 24.65 10.29
CA GLU A 281 -13.61 25.62 11.37
C GLU A 281 -12.74 25.04 12.50
N GLN A 282 -12.86 23.73 12.75
CA GLN A 282 -11.99 23.06 13.71
C GLN A 282 -10.57 22.88 13.15
N ALA A 283 -10.45 22.55 11.86
CA ALA A 283 -9.17 22.39 11.19
C ALA A 283 -8.34 23.69 11.17
N GLU A 284 -8.98 24.85 10.95
CA GLU A 284 -8.31 26.16 11.02
C GLU A 284 -7.70 26.48 12.39
N LYS A 285 -8.32 25.96 13.46
CA LYS A 285 -7.89 26.18 14.85
C LYS A 285 -7.05 25.03 15.39
N PHE A 286 -6.86 23.97 14.60
CA PHE A 286 -6.16 22.78 15.06
C PHE A 286 -4.67 23.08 15.20
N ARG A 287 -4.08 22.63 16.31
CA ARG A 287 -2.66 22.89 16.61
C ARG A 287 -1.74 22.41 15.49
N TRP A 288 -2.06 21.27 14.90
CA TRP A 288 -1.25 20.64 13.88
C TRP A 288 -1.80 20.98 12.50
N ASN A 289 -0.91 21.17 11.53
CA ASN A 289 -1.34 21.24 10.15
C ASN A 289 -1.94 19.88 9.75
N ILE A 290 -3.23 19.84 9.45
CA ILE A 290 -3.95 18.60 9.11
C ILE A 290 -3.49 18.00 7.78
N PHE A 291 -2.71 18.73 6.99
CA PHE A 291 -2.12 18.29 5.73
C PHE A 291 -0.66 17.83 5.87
N ASP A 292 -0.11 17.85 7.10
CA ASP A 292 1.23 17.34 7.41
C ASP A 292 1.16 15.85 7.75
N LEU A 293 1.64 15.01 6.83
CA LEU A 293 1.68 13.55 6.97
C LEU A 293 2.59 13.05 8.12
N THR A 294 3.39 13.92 8.73
CA THR A 294 4.21 13.58 9.92
C THR A 294 3.44 13.73 11.24
N LYS A 295 2.19 14.22 11.20
CA LYS A 295 1.37 14.52 12.39
C LYS A 295 0.17 13.58 12.54
N VAL A 296 -0.13 13.20 13.77
CA VAL A 296 -1.38 12.54 14.16
C VAL A 296 -2.37 13.52 14.78
N TRP A 297 -3.65 13.17 14.75
CA TRP A 297 -4.69 13.85 15.53
C TRP A 297 -4.84 13.14 16.88
N PRO A 298 -4.49 13.79 18.02
CA PRO A 298 -4.59 13.13 19.32
C PRO A 298 -6.02 12.65 19.59
N GLN A 299 -6.18 11.37 19.96
CA GLN A 299 -7.51 10.77 20.17
C GLN A 299 -8.30 11.39 21.33
N LYS A 300 -7.60 12.07 22.26
CA LYS A 300 -8.24 12.87 23.32
C LYS A 300 -9.01 14.06 22.75
N ASP A 301 -8.48 14.68 21.70
CA ASP A 301 -9.02 15.90 21.11
C ASP A 301 -9.97 15.56 19.95
N VAL A 302 -9.66 14.51 19.19
CA VAL A 302 -10.47 14.01 18.07
C VAL A 302 -10.73 12.51 18.27
N PRO A 303 -11.82 12.11 18.94
CA PRO A 303 -12.09 10.71 19.25
C PRO A 303 -12.40 9.87 18.00
N LEU A 304 -12.20 8.55 18.11
CA LEU A 304 -12.52 7.59 17.07
C LEU A 304 -14.03 7.27 17.06
N ARG A 305 -14.68 7.40 15.90
CA ARG A 305 -16.06 6.95 15.66
C ARG A 305 -16.05 5.66 14.83
N PRO A 306 -16.59 4.54 15.33
CA PRO A 306 -16.67 3.31 14.54
C PRO A 306 -17.67 3.47 13.39
N PHE A 307 -17.42 2.83 12.25
CA PHE A 307 -18.35 2.85 11.11
C PHE A 307 -18.39 1.58 10.26
N GLY A 308 -17.39 0.69 10.37
CA GLY A 308 -17.42 -0.54 9.60
C GLY A 308 -16.53 -1.63 10.13
N LYS A 309 -16.54 -2.76 9.43
CA LYS A 309 -15.69 -3.92 9.70
C LYS A 309 -15.19 -4.51 8.38
N LEU A 310 -13.88 -4.71 8.27
CA LEU A 310 -13.25 -5.42 7.16
C LEU A 310 -12.94 -6.86 7.62
N THR A 311 -13.38 -7.87 6.87
CA THR A 311 -13.07 -9.28 7.15
C THR A 311 -12.49 -9.94 5.89
N LEU A 312 -11.34 -10.61 6.01
CA LEU A 312 -10.71 -11.36 4.91
C LEU A 312 -11.05 -12.84 5.04
N ASN A 313 -11.73 -13.39 4.06
CA ASN A 313 -12.35 -14.71 4.15
C ASN A 313 -12.10 -15.61 2.94
N GLN A 314 -11.29 -15.17 1.97
CA GLN A 314 -11.02 -15.95 0.77
C GLN A 314 -9.58 -15.75 0.29
N ASN A 315 -8.85 -16.86 0.16
CA ASN A 315 -7.54 -16.89 -0.47
C ASN A 315 -7.63 -16.69 -1.99
N VAL A 316 -6.57 -16.15 -2.57
CA VAL A 316 -6.44 -16.03 -4.03
C VAL A 316 -6.27 -17.40 -4.68
N GLN A 317 -6.73 -17.55 -5.92
CA GLN A 317 -6.56 -18.76 -6.72
C GLN A 317 -5.20 -18.76 -7.43
N ASN A 318 -4.74 -17.60 -7.89
CA ASN A 318 -3.41 -17.43 -8.49
C ASN A 318 -2.76 -16.14 -8.00
N TYR A 319 -1.67 -16.27 -7.24
CA TYR A 319 -0.95 -15.12 -6.69
C TYR A 319 -0.51 -14.11 -7.75
N PHE A 320 -0.01 -14.56 -8.91
CA PHE A 320 0.47 -13.65 -9.94
C PHE A 320 -0.67 -12.81 -10.53
N ALA A 321 -1.74 -13.47 -10.98
CA ALA A 321 -2.88 -12.81 -11.61
C ALA A 321 -3.64 -11.87 -10.65
N GLU A 322 -3.67 -12.20 -9.36
CA GLU A 322 -4.54 -11.51 -8.40
C GLU A 322 -3.79 -10.61 -7.41
N ILE A 323 -2.54 -10.93 -7.03
CA ILE A 323 -1.76 -10.16 -6.06
C ILE A 323 -0.56 -9.45 -6.70
N GLU A 324 0.15 -10.10 -7.61
CA GLU A 324 1.25 -9.43 -8.32
C GLU A 324 0.69 -8.35 -9.26
N GLN A 325 -0.40 -8.63 -9.96
CA GLN A 325 -1.00 -7.72 -10.94
C GLN A 325 -2.05 -6.73 -10.39
N VAL A 326 -2.47 -6.82 -9.13
CA VAL A 326 -3.39 -5.82 -8.58
C VAL A 326 -2.75 -4.42 -8.52
N ALA A 327 -3.54 -3.40 -8.82
CA ALA A 327 -3.12 -2.02 -8.93
C ALA A 327 -4.03 -1.15 -8.05
N PHE A 328 -3.45 -0.52 -7.03
CA PHE A 328 -4.16 0.36 -6.10
C PHE A 328 -3.71 1.80 -6.32
N SER A 329 -4.63 2.76 -6.41
CA SER A 329 -4.27 4.18 -6.57
C SER A 329 -5.08 5.08 -5.64
N PRO A 330 -4.46 6.00 -4.89
CA PRO A 330 -5.20 7.00 -4.11
C PRO A 330 -6.10 7.91 -4.96
N SER A 331 -5.90 7.98 -6.29
CA SER A 331 -6.78 8.70 -7.21
C SER A 331 -8.00 7.90 -7.68
N HIS A 332 -8.10 6.62 -7.34
CA HIS A 332 -9.33 5.85 -7.53
C HIS A 332 -10.28 6.16 -6.38
N LEU A 333 -11.13 7.17 -6.59
CA LEU A 333 -12.10 7.67 -5.63
C LEU A 333 -13.53 7.47 -6.16
N VAL A 334 -14.49 7.58 -5.25
CA VAL A 334 -15.93 7.52 -5.53
C VAL A 334 -16.61 8.82 -5.06
N PRO A 335 -17.80 9.16 -5.59
CA PRO A 335 -18.55 10.33 -5.12
C PRO A 335 -18.68 10.37 -3.59
N GLY A 336 -18.57 11.57 -3.00
CA GLY A 336 -18.61 11.76 -1.54
C GLY A 336 -17.25 11.65 -0.84
N VAL A 337 -16.16 11.37 -1.57
CA VAL A 337 -14.79 11.32 -1.05
C VAL A 337 -13.83 12.03 -1.99
N GLU A 338 -12.97 12.88 -1.42
CA GLU A 338 -11.97 13.66 -2.15
C GLU A 338 -10.62 13.69 -1.41
N PRO A 339 -9.51 13.91 -2.13
CA PRO A 339 -8.21 14.10 -1.49
C PRO A 339 -8.14 15.48 -0.85
N THR A 340 -7.38 15.62 0.23
CA THR A 340 -6.98 16.94 0.74
C THR A 340 -5.79 17.49 -0.03
N VAL A 341 -5.37 18.71 0.31
CA VAL A 341 -4.15 19.34 -0.20
C VAL A 341 -2.86 18.89 0.51
N ASP A 342 -2.88 17.77 1.24
CA ASP A 342 -1.64 17.10 1.67
C ASP A 342 -0.75 16.89 0.42
N PRO A 343 0.43 17.53 0.36
CA PRO A 343 1.23 17.55 -0.85
C PRO A 343 1.78 16.16 -1.21
N VAL A 344 1.97 15.29 -0.21
CA VAL A 344 2.37 13.90 -0.44
C VAL A 344 1.19 13.14 -1.05
N LEU A 345 -0.03 13.28 -0.51
CA LEU A 345 -1.22 12.68 -1.10
C LEU A 345 -1.41 13.15 -2.55
N GLN A 346 -1.29 14.46 -2.80
CA GLN A 346 -1.44 15.07 -4.13
C GLN A 346 -0.48 14.44 -5.15
N ALA A 347 0.80 14.27 -4.81
CA ALA A 347 1.76 13.61 -5.70
C ALA A 347 1.42 12.13 -5.96
N ARG A 348 0.87 11.43 -4.94
CA ARG A 348 0.44 10.03 -5.09
C ARG A 348 -0.73 9.87 -6.05
N LEU A 349 -1.60 10.88 -6.22
CA LEU A 349 -2.70 10.84 -7.19
C LEU A 349 -2.19 10.60 -8.62
N PHE A 350 -1.02 11.16 -8.96
CA PHE A 350 -0.33 10.98 -10.23
C PHE A 350 0.53 9.72 -10.26
N SER A 351 1.36 9.50 -9.24
CA SER A 351 2.44 8.50 -9.27
C SER A 351 1.94 7.06 -9.45
N TYR A 352 0.82 6.70 -8.80
CA TYR A 352 0.33 5.32 -8.83
C TYR A 352 -0.20 4.91 -10.22
N PRO A 353 -1.12 5.65 -10.87
CA PRO A 353 -1.53 5.31 -12.23
C PRO A 353 -0.37 5.32 -13.22
N ASP A 354 0.61 6.20 -13.04
CA ASP A 354 1.81 6.27 -13.89
C ASP A 354 2.65 4.98 -13.80
N THR A 355 3.04 4.59 -12.58
CA THR A 355 3.83 3.36 -12.39
C THR A 355 3.06 2.09 -12.79
N HIS A 356 1.72 2.08 -12.70
CA HIS A 356 0.91 0.98 -13.22
C HIS A 356 1.01 0.83 -14.74
N ARG A 357 0.98 1.94 -15.49
CA ARG A 357 1.12 1.91 -16.96
C ARG A 357 2.46 1.35 -17.38
N HIS A 358 3.53 1.64 -16.64
CA HIS A 358 4.85 1.06 -16.87
C HIS A 358 4.89 -0.43 -16.48
N ARG A 359 4.47 -0.77 -15.26
CA ARG A 359 4.65 -2.11 -14.67
C ARG A 359 3.75 -3.18 -15.31
N LEU A 360 2.52 -2.81 -15.66
CA LEU A 360 1.48 -3.74 -16.13
C LEU A 360 1.03 -3.46 -17.56
N GLY A 361 1.24 -2.25 -18.07
CA GLY A 361 0.80 -1.81 -19.39
C GLY A 361 -0.35 -0.80 -19.34
N VAL A 362 -0.57 -0.15 -20.48
CA VAL A 362 -1.53 0.98 -20.60
C VAL A 362 -2.97 0.61 -20.28
N ASN A 363 -3.36 -0.65 -20.50
CA ASN A 363 -4.69 -1.19 -20.26
C ASN A 363 -4.81 -2.02 -18.96
N TYR A 364 -3.95 -1.79 -17.95
CA TYR A 364 -3.92 -2.58 -16.71
C TYR A 364 -5.27 -2.70 -15.97
N GLN A 365 -6.18 -1.75 -16.18
CA GLN A 365 -7.54 -1.76 -15.62
C GLN A 365 -8.43 -2.88 -16.22
N GLN A 366 -8.06 -3.45 -17.37
CA GLN A 366 -8.75 -4.59 -17.98
C GLN A 366 -8.32 -5.93 -17.35
N ILE A 367 -7.22 -5.97 -16.58
CA ILE A 367 -6.82 -7.16 -15.83
C ILE A 367 -7.93 -7.47 -14.80
N PRO A 368 -8.42 -8.73 -14.69
CA PRO A 368 -9.64 -9.04 -13.93
C PRO A 368 -9.70 -8.50 -12.50
N VAL A 369 -8.61 -8.58 -11.73
CA VAL A 369 -8.57 -8.07 -10.34
C VAL A 369 -8.69 -6.54 -10.25
N ASN A 370 -8.34 -5.82 -11.31
CA ASN A 370 -8.37 -4.35 -11.37
C ASN A 370 -9.67 -3.81 -11.96
N ALA A 371 -10.44 -4.64 -12.65
CA ALA A 371 -11.65 -4.23 -13.34
C ALA A 371 -12.71 -3.76 -12.32
N PRO A 372 -13.36 -2.60 -12.55
CA PRO A 372 -14.54 -2.22 -11.77
C PRO A 372 -15.74 -3.08 -12.16
N ILE A 373 -16.78 -3.09 -11.31
CA ILE A 373 -18.02 -3.81 -11.60
C ILE A 373 -18.64 -3.31 -12.92
N TYR A 374 -18.63 -1.99 -13.12
CA TYR A 374 -19.11 -1.34 -14.34
C TYR A 374 -18.12 -0.27 -14.78
N ALA A 375 -17.73 -0.31 -16.06
CA ALA A 375 -17.02 0.79 -16.72
C ALA A 375 -17.57 0.96 -18.13
N PHE A 376 -17.94 2.19 -18.47
CA PHE A 376 -18.32 2.58 -19.81
C PHE A 376 -17.73 3.95 -20.13
N ASN A 377 -16.50 3.95 -20.67
CA ASN A 377 -15.79 5.16 -21.05
C ASN A 377 -15.46 5.14 -22.55
N PRO A 378 -16.47 5.35 -23.43
CA PRO A 378 -16.30 5.21 -24.85
C PRO A 378 -15.36 6.28 -25.46
N PHE A 379 -14.64 7.10 -24.70
CA PHE A 379 -13.67 8.06 -25.25
C PHE A 379 -12.21 7.61 -25.07
N GLN A 380 -11.97 6.51 -24.34
CA GLN A 380 -10.65 5.87 -24.24
C GLN A 380 -10.63 4.61 -25.11
N ARG A 381 -9.64 4.47 -25.99
CA ARG A 381 -9.56 3.42 -27.01
C ARG A 381 -8.15 2.88 -27.18
N ASP A 382 -8.08 1.70 -27.79
CA ASP A 382 -6.87 1.05 -28.30
C ASP A 382 -5.86 0.75 -27.19
N GLY A 383 -4.57 0.89 -27.49
CA GLY A 383 -3.47 0.57 -26.58
C GLY A 383 -3.09 -0.90 -26.56
N ALA A 384 -1.87 -1.19 -26.10
CA ALA A 384 -1.36 -2.55 -25.98
C ALA A 384 -2.27 -3.40 -25.07
N MET A 385 -2.50 -4.66 -25.47
CA MET A 385 -3.37 -5.60 -24.76
C MET A 385 -4.80 -5.09 -24.50
N ALA A 386 -5.41 -4.44 -25.49
CA ALA A 386 -6.86 -4.15 -25.47
C ALA A 386 -7.64 -5.46 -25.70
N ILE A 387 -8.17 -6.04 -24.62
CA ILE A 387 -8.70 -7.41 -24.61
C ILE A 387 -10.23 -7.49 -24.49
N HIS A 388 -10.91 -6.39 -24.19
CA HIS A 388 -12.37 -6.38 -23.97
C HIS A 388 -13.16 -5.77 -25.14
N GLY A 389 -12.70 -5.98 -26.38
CA GLY A 389 -13.39 -5.53 -27.61
C GLY A 389 -13.39 -4.02 -27.86
N ASN A 390 -12.73 -3.22 -27.01
CA ASN A 390 -12.44 -1.81 -27.23
C ASN A 390 -13.70 -0.95 -27.54
N TYR A 391 -14.82 -1.27 -26.89
CA TYR A 391 -16.14 -0.64 -27.09
C TYR A 391 -16.71 -0.73 -28.52
N GLY A 392 -16.14 -1.56 -29.40
CA GLY A 392 -16.61 -1.76 -30.77
C GLY A 392 -16.81 -0.45 -31.53
N ALA A 393 -17.94 -0.33 -32.22
CA ALA A 393 -18.28 0.84 -33.02
C ALA A 393 -18.89 2.01 -32.23
N ASN A 394 -18.75 2.06 -30.90
CA ASN A 394 -19.23 3.21 -30.12
C ASN A 394 -18.38 4.45 -30.44
N PRO A 395 -19.00 5.63 -30.67
CA PRO A 395 -18.27 6.86 -30.99
C PRO A 395 -17.27 7.22 -29.91
N SER A 396 -16.08 7.66 -30.32
CA SER A 396 -14.99 8.09 -29.42
C SER A 396 -15.10 9.54 -28.95
N TYR A 397 -16.28 10.15 -29.08
CA TYR A 397 -16.59 11.52 -28.70
C TYR A 397 -18.05 11.63 -28.23
N PRO A 398 -18.46 12.73 -27.56
CA PRO A 398 -19.86 12.98 -27.18
C PRO A 398 -20.76 13.10 -28.42
N SER A 399 -21.29 11.96 -28.87
CA SER A 399 -22.09 11.85 -30.10
C SER A 399 -23.57 12.11 -29.85
N THR A 400 -24.23 12.75 -30.80
CA THR A 400 -25.70 12.97 -30.78
C THR A 400 -26.49 11.77 -31.30
N TYR A 401 -25.89 10.89 -32.11
CA TYR A 401 -26.59 9.72 -32.68
C TYR A 401 -26.44 8.45 -31.83
N ARG A 402 -25.47 8.42 -30.91
CA ARG A 402 -25.36 7.43 -29.83
C ARG A 402 -25.00 8.15 -28.53
N PRO A 403 -25.97 8.84 -27.92
CA PRO A 403 -25.72 9.68 -26.75
C PRO A 403 -25.45 8.84 -25.49
N ASN A 404 -24.56 9.35 -24.64
CA ASN A 404 -24.35 8.84 -23.29
C ASN A 404 -25.23 9.59 -22.30
N THR A 405 -25.62 8.92 -21.21
CA THR A 405 -26.21 9.57 -20.04
C THR A 405 -25.12 9.89 -19.01
N TYR A 406 -25.16 11.09 -18.44
CA TYR A 406 -24.22 11.54 -17.40
C TYR A 406 -24.98 11.68 -16.08
N LYS A 407 -24.55 10.97 -15.04
CA LYS A 407 -25.10 11.16 -13.70
C LYS A 407 -24.56 12.47 -13.12
N PRO A 408 -25.41 13.36 -12.58
CA PRO A 408 -24.92 14.52 -11.87
C PRO A 408 -24.17 14.04 -10.62
N VAL A 409 -22.96 14.56 -10.45
CA VAL A 409 -22.18 14.42 -9.21
C VAL A 409 -22.14 15.81 -8.60
N SER A 410 -22.37 15.92 -7.28
CA SER A 410 -22.42 17.23 -6.62
C SER A 410 -21.12 17.98 -6.88
N PRO A 411 -21.17 19.20 -7.45
CA PRO A 411 -19.96 19.94 -7.75
C PRO A 411 -19.27 20.37 -6.45
N ALA A 412 -17.95 20.21 -6.40
CA ALA A 412 -17.08 20.57 -5.27
C ALA A 412 -16.94 22.10 -5.04
N ASN A 413 -17.96 22.89 -5.36
CA ASN A 413 -17.89 24.37 -5.37
C ASN A 413 -17.90 25.01 -3.96
N THR A 414 -18.13 24.19 -2.93
CA THR A 414 -18.27 24.57 -1.51
C THR A 414 -17.02 24.27 -0.68
N GLN A 415 -15.94 23.86 -1.33
CA GLN A 415 -14.69 23.46 -0.70
C GLN A 415 -13.76 24.66 -0.40
N GLU A 416 -12.53 24.38 0.02
CA GLU A 416 -11.53 25.40 0.35
C GLU A 416 -11.33 26.41 -0.79
N HIS A 417 -11.28 27.70 -0.44
CA HIS A 417 -10.92 28.78 -1.36
C HIS A 417 -9.44 29.14 -1.19
N TRP A 418 -8.64 28.93 -2.24
CA TRP A 418 -7.22 29.23 -2.23
C TRP A 418 -6.95 30.65 -2.73
N ALA A 419 -6.02 31.36 -2.06
CA ALA A 419 -5.54 32.68 -2.46
C ALA A 419 -4.00 32.73 -2.37
N GLY A 420 -3.36 33.34 -3.37
CA GLY A 420 -1.90 33.48 -3.42
C GLY A 420 -1.34 33.39 -4.84
N SER A 421 -0.03 33.62 -4.98
CA SER A 421 0.72 33.31 -6.20
C SER A 421 1.25 31.87 -6.16
N ALA A 422 1.59 31.31 -7.32
CA ALA A 422 2.42 30.10 -7.35
C ALA A 422 3.78 30.38 -6.69
N VAL A 423 4.23 29.49 -5.81
CA VAL A 423 5.49 29.60 -5.08
C VAL A 423 6.28 28.29 -5.12
N HIS A 424 7.61 28.39 -4.96
CA HIS A 424 8.49 27.24 -4.75
C HIS A 424 8.93 27.23 -3.29
N ALA A 425 8.34 26.34 -2.48
CA ALA A 425 8.66 26.23 -1.06
C ALA A 425 8.58 24.77 -0.60
N LEU A 426 9.34 24.46 0.46
CA LEU A 426 9.04 23.29 1.29
C LEU A 426 7.76 23.57 2.08
N PHE A 427 7.08 22.51 2.51
CA PHE A 427 5.85 22.62 3.28
C PHE A 427 6.06 23.50 4.52
N GLN A 428 7.06 23.16 5.35
CA GLN A 428 7.58 23.95 6.48
C GLN A 428 9.00 23.50 6.86
N ASP A 429 9.86 24.43 7.30
CA ASP A 429 11.16 24.11 7.89
C ASP A 429 11.01 23.33 9.19
N VAL A 430 11.97 22.43 9.45
CA VAL A 430 11.96 21.60 10.67
C VAL A 430 12.18 22.48 11.90
N ASN A 431 11.28 22.38 12.87
CA ASN A 431 11.32 23.15 14.12
C ASN A 431 10.95 22.27 15.33
N ASP A 432 10.90 22.85 16.53
CA ASP A 432 10.70 22.09 17.76
C ASP A 432 9.33 21.39 17.84
N ASP A 433 8.28 21.91 17.19
CA ASP A 433 6.97 21.26 17.16
C ASP A 433 7.01 19.90 16.43
N ASP A 434 7.99 19.67 15.53
CA ASP A 434 8.17 18.40 14.84
C ASP A 434 8.62 17.26 15.78
N TYR A 435 9.18 17.59 16.96
CA TYR A 435 9.65 16.61 17.94
C TYR A 435 8.62 16.31 19.03
N VAL A 436 7.61 17.17 19.20
CA VAL A 436 6.62 17.05 20.28
C VAL A 436 5.86 15.72 20.21
N GLN A 437 5.40 15.33 19.02
CA GLN A 437 4.66 14.06 18.87
C GLN A 437 5.59 12.84 18.94
N ALA A 438 6.84 12.96 18.50
CA ALA A 438 7.86 11.92 18.65
C ALA A 438 8.18 11.66 20.14
N LYS A 439 8.29 12.72 20.96
CA LYS A 439 8.42 12.63 22.41
C LYS A 439 7.16 12.02 23.05
N GLY A 440 5.98 12.42 22.58
CA GLY A 440 4.72 11.77 22.99
C GLY A 440 4.73 10.26 22.75
N LEU A 441 5.28 9.79 21.62
CA LEU A 441 5.44 8.36 21.35
C LEU A 441 6.49 7.71 22.26
N TRP A 442 7.62 8.38 22.53
CA TRP A 442 8.62 7.90 23.49
C TRP A 442 8.02 7.65 24.88
N ASP A 443 7.18 8.56 25.37
CA ASP A 443 6.49 8.42 26.65
C ASP A 443 5.44 7.29 26.63
N VAL A 444 4.81 7.04 25.47
CA VAL A 444 3.91 5.89 25.28
C VAL A 444 4.68 4.56 25.33
N LEU A 445 5.87 4.48 24.72
CA LEU A 445 6.71 3.29 24.80
C LEU A 445 7.10 3.00 26.27
N GLY A 446 7.39 4.03 27.06
CA GLY A 446 7.71 3.89 28.49
C GLY A 446 6.61 3.32 29.36
N ARG A 447 5.36 3.24 28.86
CA ARG A 447 4.23 2.62 29.60
C ARG A 447 4.25 1.10 29.55
N THR A 448 5.04 0.51 28.66
CA THR A 448 5.16 -0.94 28.51
C THR A 448 6.61 -1.35 28.79
N PRO A 449 6.87 -2.20 29.80
CA PRO A 449 8.22 -2.65 30.13
C PRO A 449 8.97 -3.19 28.91
N GLY A 450 10.26 -2.84 28.80
CA GLY A 450 11.15 -3.30 27.72
C GLY A 450 11.01 -2.57 26.37
N GLN A 451 9.92 -1.85 26.09
CA GLN A 451 9.74 -1.19 24.78
C GLN A 451 10.76 -0.07 24.51
N GLN A 452 11.11 0.72 25.53
CA GLN A 452 12.14 1.75 25.42
C GLN A 452 13.55 1.15 25.26
N GLU A 453 13.84 0.07 25.95
CA GLU A 453 15.12 -0.66 25.84
C GLU A 453 15.28 -1.31 24.46
N ASN A 454 14.22 -1.97 23.98
CA ASN A 454 14.17 -2.52 22.62
C ASN A 454 14.40 -1.42 21.58
N PHE A 455 13.74 -0.27 21.72
CA PHE A 455 13.92 0.87 20.82
C PHE A 455 15.39 1.30 20.73
N ILE A 456 16.04 1.52 21.87
CA ILE A 456 17.45 1.92 21.92
C ILE A 456 18.32 0.85 21.25
N GLY A 457 18.13 -0.43 21.60
CA GLY A 457 18.89 -1.53 20.99
C GLY A 457 18.68 -1.66 19.48
N ASN A 458 17.45 -1.46 19.00
CA ASN A 458 17.11 -1.51 17.59
C ASN A 458 17.80 -0.39 16.81
N VAL A 459 17.76 0.85 17.32
CA VAL A 459 18.45 1.98 16.69
C VAL A 459 19.95 1.77 16.71
N SER A 460 20.52 1.49 17.89
CA SER A 460 21.97 1.36 18.06
C SER A 460 22.56 0.23 17.22
N GLY A 461 21.87 -0.91 17.11
CA GLY A 461 22.33 -2.04 16.30
C GLY A 461 22.37 -1.73 14.80
N HIS A 462 21.47 -0.88 14.30
CA HIS A 462 21.49 -0.46 12.89
C HIS A 462 22.46 0.70 12.67
N LEU A 463 22.47 1.68 13.58
CA LEU A 463 23.27 2.91 13.51
C LEU A 463 24.77 2.65 13.68
N SER A 464 25.18 1.59 14.38
CA SER A 464 26.59 1.25 14.57
C SER A 464 27.33 0.93 13.25
N GLY A 465 26.59 0.62 12.18
CA GLY A 465 27.15 0.43 10.84
C GLY A 465 27.38 1.73 10.05
N ALA A 466 26.99 2.89 10.58
CA ALA A 466 27.15 4.18 9.91
C ALA A 466 28.49 4.87 10.25
N GLN A 467 28.91 5.78 9.36
CA GLN A 467 30.08 6.63 9.60
C GLN A 467 29.90 7.51 10.86
N SER A 468 31.01 7.85 11.51
CA SER A 468 31.02 8.53 12.82
C SER A 468 30.33 9.89 12.82
N ASP A 469 30.47 10.66 11.75
CA ASP A 469 29.83 11.96 11.59
C ASP A 469 28.29 11.83 11.50
N THR A 470 27.81 10.81 10.80
CA THR A 470 26.39 10.46 10.65
C THR A 470 25.82 9.99 11.99
N ARG A 471 26.58 9.18 12.73
CA ARG A 471 26.24 8.76 14.08
C ARG A 471 26.08 9.96 15.03
N GLU A 472 27.04 10.89 15.05
CA GLU A 472 26.98 12.07 15.91
C GLU A 472 25.77 12.96 15.60
N ARG A 473 25.47 13.22 14.32
CA ARG A 473 24.25 13.95 13.91
C ARG A 473 22.98 13.25 14.40
N THR A 474 22.94 11.92 14.29
CA THR A 474 21.78 11.12 14.68
C THR A 474 21.54 11.15 16.19
N TYR A 475 22.59 11.16 17.02
CA TYR A 475 22.45 11.34 18.47
C TYR A 475 21.84 12.70 18.81
N GLY A 476 22.23 13.76 18.08
CA GLY A 476 21.63 15.08 18.19
C GLY A 476 20.14 15.09 17.88
N MET A 477 19.72 14.41 16.80
CA MET A 477 18.30 14.26 16.45
C MET A 477 17.49 13.61 17.58
N PHE A 478 17.98 12.51 18.17
CA PHE A 478 17.28 11.85 19.27
C PHE A 478 17.32 12.64 20.59
N SER A 479 18.37 13.42 20.82
CA SER A 479 18.47 14.31 21.99
C SER A 479 17.40 15.42 21.98
N ARG A 480 16.93 15.82 20.80
CA ARG A 480 15.78 16.75 20.66
C ARG A 480 14.44 16.11 21.00
N VAL A 481 14.33 14.77 20.89
CA VAL A 481 13.16 14.03 21.39
C VAL A 481 13.23 13.94 22.91
N ASP A 482 14.34 13.42 23.42
CA ASP A 482 14.62 13.26 24.85
C ASP A 482 16.14 13.17 25.07
N ALA A 483 16.68 13.98 25.97
CA ALA A 483 18.13 14.02 26.21
C ALA A 483 18.68 12.67 26.71
N GLY A 484 17.90 11.94 27.51
CA GLY A 484 18.26 10.60 27.99
C GLY A 484 18.26 9.57 26.85
N LEU A 485 17.30 9.66 25.93
CA LEU A 485 17.25 8.82 24.73
C LEU A 485 18.49 9.00 23.86
N GLY A 486 18.85 10.25 23.55
CA GLY A 486 20.04 10.55 22.75
C GLY A 486 21.33 10.03 23.38
N ALA A 487 21.49 10.22 24.70
CA ALA A 487 22.64 9.73 25.45
C ALA A 487 22.72 8.18 25.46
N ALA A 488 21.59 7.49 25.69
CA ALA A 488 21.53 6.04 25.72
C ALA A 488 21.84 5.42 24.34
N ILE A 489 21.30 5.99 23.27
CA ILE A 489 21.61 5.55 21.90
C ILE A 489 23.10 5.77 21.62
N LYS A 490 23.68 6.90 22.00
CA LYS A 490 25.12 7.16 21.82
C LYS A 490 25.96 6.12 22.54
N GLU A 491 25.72 5.91 23.84
CA GLU A 491 26.48 4.95 24.64
C GLU A 491 26.42 3.53 24.04
N GLN A 492 25.23 3.07 23.67
CA GLN A 492 25.07 1.72 23.13
C GLN A 492 25.61 1.57 21.71
N THR A 493 25.46 2.59 20.86
CA THR A 493 25.98 2.55 19.49
C THR A 493 27.50 2.53 19.46
N GLU A 494 28.18 3.34 20.28
CA GLU A 494 29.64 3.38 20.32
C GLU A 494 30.25 2.10 20.91
N LYS A 495 29.51 1.33 21.72
CA LYS A 495 29.93 -0.02 22.15
C LYS A 495 29.89 -1.05 21.02
N LEU A 496 29.03 -0.84 20.01
CA LEU A 496 28.79 -1.77 18.90
C LEU A 496 29.59 -1.41 17.65
N ALA A 497 29.90 -0.13 17.45
CA ALA A 497 30.70 0.34 16.33
C ALA A 497 32.14 -0.19 16.46
N LYS A 498 32.69 -0.69 15.35
CA LYS A 498 34.05 -1.23 15.27
C LYS A 498 34.99 -0.27 14.59
#